data_AF-A0A820P2U7-F1
#
_entry.id   AF-A0A820P2U7-F1
#
_cell.length_a   1.000
_cell.length_b   1.000
_cell.length_c   1.000
_cell.angle_alpha   90.00
_cell.angle_beta   90.00
_cell.angle_gamma   90.00
#
_symmetry.space_group_name_H-M   'P 1'
#
loop_
_entity.id
_entity.type
_entity.pdbx_description
1 polymer ?
#
loop_
_entity_poly.entity_id
_entity_poly.type
_entity_poly.pdbx_seq_one_letter_code
_entity_poly.pdbx_strand_id
1 'polypeptide(L)'
;MKHLLVLSLFLILLNSKHFFACVYTSIEAFRSHKTDLFFQDISKCLDYIFDDDDFKNVIGLFETCSQSVSGIKHLYLELTNKEQSKRRCIIDIMSYSLLYFVKNQNSERLFDTPIKSKNLTFDDLIELRDRARLIGYSNSQKKHQDHNLEIQKLESFVELISFIEGVLKKFVSLHIVTMITPERKLEQWKQHLCRMYEIYPELTDFSYEQFQIVESVIYKIEIEEKQAGYHLLKYIGFEPTLLQQVKMPPKYDNENERLENLNKILITQRSAVDDLEEMKKDSIVHTVSTFCCSSPTVSVASHLNFVFQAEEY
;
A
#
# COMPACT_ATOMS: atom_id res chain seq x y z
N MET A 1 19.99 -28.70 -7.82
CA MET A 1 21.15 -29.44 -7.27
C MET A 1 20.78 -30.76 -6.61
N LYS A 2 19.85 -30.83 -5.63
CA LYS A 2 19.40 -32.11 -5.03
C LYS A 2 18.94 -33.16 -6.07
N HIS A 3 18.17 -32.74 -7.08
CA HIS A 3 17.70 -33.64 -8.14
C HIS A 3 18.83 -34.18 -9.04
N LEU A 4 19.87 -33.39 -9.32
CA LEU A 4 21.02 -33.82 -10.12
C LEU A 4 21.86 -34.85 -9.37
N LEU A 5 22.06 -34.66 -8.07
CA LEU A 5 22.75 -35.63 -7.21
C LEU A 5 21.98 -36.95 -7.12
N VAL A 6 20.66 -36.89 -6.93
CA VAL A 6 19.80 -38.09 -6.92
C VAL A 6 19.82 -38.81 -8.27
N LEU A 7 19.80 -38.08 -9.40
CA LEU A 7 19.92 -38.67 -10.73
C LEU A 7 21.27 -39.35 -10.95
N SER A 8 22.37 -38.71 -10.52
CA SER A 8 23.72 -39.26 -10.65
C SER A 8 23.90 -40.53 -9.80
N LEU A 9 23.41 -40.53 -8.56
CA LEU A 9 23.39 -41.71 -7.69
C LEU A 9 22.50 -42.82 -8.25
N PHE A 10 21.36 -42.46 -8.85
CA PHE A 10 20.45 -43.41 -9.48
C PHE A 10 21.09 -44.06 -10.72
N LEU A 11 21.77 -43.29 -11.58
CA LEU A 11 22.51 -43.81 -12.73
C LEU A 11 23.68 -44.72 -12.30
N ILE A 12 24.39 -44.37 -11.23
CA ILE A 12 25.44 -45.21 -10.64
C ILE A 12 24.85 -46.52 -10.11
N LEU A 13 23.71 -46.47 -9.43
CA LEU A 13 22.99 -47.65 -8.95
C LEU A 13 22.46 -48.53 -10.11
N LEU A 14 21.99 -47.91 -11.20
CA LEU A 14 21.47 -48.64 -12.36
C LEU A 14 22.60 -49.34 -13.12
N ASN A 15 23.70 -48.63 -13.38
CA ASN A 15 24.85 -49.15 -14.12
C ASN A 15 25.62 -50.20 -13.30
N SER A 16 25.78 -49.98 -12.00
CA SER A 16 26.39 -50.98 -11.11
C SER A 16 25.56 -52.25 -11.04
N LYS A 17 24.22 -52.15 -10.97
CA LYS A 17 23.33 -53.32 -11.01
C LYS A 17 23.46 -54.12 -12.31
N HIS A 18 23.51 -53.44 -13.45
CA HIS A 18 23.71 -54.11 -14.75
C HIS A 18 25.06 -54.82 -14.81
N PHE A 19 26.14 -54.12 -14.42
CA PHE A 19 27.48 -54.70 -14.33
C PHE A 19 27.53 -55.93 -13.42
N PHE A 20 27.02 -55.84 -12.20
CA PHE A 20 27.01 -56.99 -11.27
C PHE A 20 26.14 -58.14 -11.78
N ALA A 21 25.07 -57.87 -12.53
CA ALA A 21 24.29 -58.91 -13.20
C ALA A 21 25.10 -59.59 -14.31
N CYS A 22 25.83 -58.85 -15.14
CA CYS A 22 26.73 -59.41 -16.16
C CYS A 22 27.85 -60.25 -15.53
N VAL A 23 28.51 -59.75 -14.49
CA VAL A 23 29.52 -60.49 -13.71
C VAL A 23 28.93 -61.77 -13.12
N TYR A 24 27.75 -61.69 -12.52
CA TYR A 24 27.06 -62.87 -11.98
C TYR A 24 26.73 -63.90 -13.05
N THR A 25 26.26 -63.45 -14.21
CA THR A 25 25.93 -64.33 -15.35
C THR A 25 27.19 -64.99 -15.91
N SER A 26 28.30 -64.25 -16.00
CA SER A 26 29.61 -64.79 -16.36
C SER A 26 30.08 -65.83 -15.34
N ILE A 27 29.98 -65.55 -14.04
CA ILE A 27 30.33 -66.49 -12.96
C ILE A 27 29.46 -67.77 -13.01
N GLU A 28 28.16 -67.65 -13.25
CA GLU A 28 27.26 -68.81 -13.38
C GLU A 28 27.53 -69.62 -14.66
N ALA A 29 27.84 -68.96 -15.78
CA ALA A 29 28.27 -69.63 -17.01
C ALA A 29 29.56 -70.44 -16.75
N PHE A 30 30.51 -69.87 -16.02
CA PHE A 30 31.73 -70.55 -15.56
C PHE A 30 31.43 -71.77 -14.68
N ARG A 31 30.47 -71.67 -13.78
CA ARG A 31 30.07 -72.76 -12.88
C ARG A 31 29.40 -73.93 -13.59
N SER A 32 28.79 -73.67 -14.74
CA SER A 32 28.06 -74.66 -15.55
C SER A 32 28.98 -75.56 -16.41
N HIS A 33 30.24 -75.14 -16.64
CA HIS A 33 31.25 -75.95 -17.32
C HIS A 33 31.93 -76.92 -16.34
N LYS A 34 31.69 -78.22 -16.53
CA LYS A 34 31.95 -79.29 -15.55
C LYS A 34 33.34 -79.95 -15.64
N THR A 35 34.35 -79.28 -16.21
CA THR A 35 35.68 -79.87 -16.47
C THR A 35 36.80 -78.93 -16.05
N ASP A 36 37.85 -79.50 -15.44
CA ASP A 36 39.06 -78.89 -14.86
C ASP A 36 39.34 -77.44 -15.31
N LEU A 37 38.79 -76.50 -14.55
CA LEU A 37 39.05 -75.08 -14.69
C LEU A 37 40.44 -74.76 -14.14
N PHE A 38 41.34 -74.30 -15.01
CA PHE A 38 42.64 -73.80 -14.61
C PHE A 38 42.53 -72.35 -14.14
N PHE A 39 43.38 -71.93 -13.21
CA PHE A 39 43.47 -70.54 -12.74
C PHE A 39 43.59 -69.51 -13.89
N GLN A 40 44.14 -69.91 -15.04
CA GLN A 40 44.23 -69.07 -16.24
C GLN A 40 42.88 -68.67 -16.82
N ASP A 41 41.85 -69.51 -16.73
CA ASP A 41 40.54 -69.20 -17.28
C ASP A 41 39.78 -68.20 -16.40
N ILE A 42 39.97 -68.29 -15.08
CA ILE A 42 39.47 -67.28 -14.13
C ILE A 42 40.18 -65.94 -14.36
N SER A 43 41.50 -65.95 -14.55
CA SER A 43 42.27 -64.73 -14.85
C SER A 43 41.75 -64.05 -16.12
N LYS A 44 41.56 -64.79 -17.21
CA LYS A 44 41.03 -64.23 -18.47
C LYS A 44 39.62 -63.67 -18.33
N CYS A 45 38.78 -64.30 -17.52
CA CYS A 45 37.43 -63.80 -17.24
C CYS A 45 37.49 -62.47 -16.48
N LEU A 46 38.35 -62.37 -15.47
CA LEU A 46 38.58 -61.14 -14.75
C LEU A 46 39.16 -60.06 -15.67
N ASP A 47 40.15 -60.38 -16.49
CA ASP A 47 40.73 -59.45 -17.46
C ASP A 47 39.67 -58.91 -18.41
N TYR A 48 38.78 -59.77 -18.93
CA TYR A 48 37.65 -59.36 -19.76
C TYR A 48 36.69 -58.41 -19.02
N ILE A 49 36.36 -58.72 -17.76
CA ILE A 49 35.48 -57.88 -16.91
C ILE A 49 36.13 -56.53 -16.61
N PHE A 50 37.45 -56.49 -16.37
CA PHE A 50 38.20 -55.27 -16.09
C PHE A 50 38.43 -54.41 -17.34
N ASP A 51 38.50 -55.05 -18.52
CA ASP A 51 38.60 -54.33 -19.78
C ASP A 51 37.28 -53.84 -20.36
N ASP A 52 36.16 -54.35 -19.84
CA ASP A 52 34.81 -53.95 -20.22
C ASP A 52 34.56 -52.44 -20.00
N ASP A 53 34.00 -51.79 -21.03
CA ASP A 53 33.74 -50.35 -21.01
C ASP A 53 32.72 -49.97 -19.92
N ASP A 54 31.76 -50.83 -19.60
CA ASP A 54 30.79 -50.57 -18.51
C ASP A 54 31.50 -50.56 -17.15
N PHE A 55 32.49 -51.44 -16.95
CA PHE A 55 33.29 -51.43 -15.72
C PHE A 55 34.11 -50.15 -15.59
N LYS A 56 34.81 -49.77 -16.67
CA LYS A 56 35.59 -48.52 -16.71
C LYS A 56 34.70 -47.29 -16.50
N ASN A 57 33.48 -47.29 -17.06
CA ASN A 57 32.48 -46.25 -16.84
C ASN A 57 32.03 -46.19 -15.37
N VAL A 58 31.77 -47.33 -14.72
CA VAL A 58 31.41 -47.38 -13.30
C VAL A 58 32.53 -46.84 -12.42
N ILE A 59 33.79 -47.23 -12.68
CA ILE A 59 34.95 -46.70 -11.95
C ILE A 59 35.10 -45.18 -12.17
N GLY A 60 34.97 -44.70 -13.41
CA GLY A 60 35.01 -43.27 -13.71
C GLY A 60 33.91 -42.47 -13.01
N LEU A 61 32.71 -43.05 -12.84
CA LEU A 61 31.64 -42.44 -12.05
C LEU A 61 31.99 -42.36 -10.55
N PHE A 62 32.60 -43.40 -9.99
CA PHE A 62 33.08 -43.38 -8.60
C PHE A 62 34.18 -42.35 -8.40
N GLU A 63 35.13 -42.22 -9.33
CA GLU A 63 36.18 -41.20 -9.29
C GLU A 63 35.59 -39.80 -9.36
N THR A 64 34.67 -39.55 -10.29
CA THR A 64 33.98 -38.25 -10.43
C THR A 64 33.18 -37.90 -9.17
N CYS A 65 32.51 -38.89 -8.58
CA CYS A 65 31.81 -38.71 -7.30
C CYS A 65 32.79 -38.41 -6.17
N SER A 66 33.89 -39.17 -6.06
CA SER A 66 34.93 -38.98 -5.06
C SER A 66 35.52 -37.56 -5.13
N GLN A 67 35.83 -37.08 -6.33
CA GLN A 67 36.29 -35.71 -6.56
C GLN A 67 35.24 -34.67 -6.10
N SER A 68 33.95 -34.95 -6.35
CA SER A 68 32.84 -34.07 -5.99
C SER A 68 32.47 -34.10 -4.49
N VAL A 69 32.83 -35.15 -3.74
CA VAL A 69 32.48 -35.31 -2.32
C VAL A 69 33.00 -34.15 -1.48
N SER A 70 34.21 -33.66 -1.76
CA SER A 70 34.80 -32.52 -1.04
C SER A 70 33.95 -31.26 -1.19
N GLY A 71 33.50 -30.95 -2.41
CA GLY A 71 32.62 -29.82 -2.72
C GLY A 71 31.24 -29.97 -2.09
N ILE A 72 30.66 -31.18 -2.12
CA ILE A 72 29.38 -31.48 -1.47
C ILE A 72 29.47 -31.27 0.04
N LYS A 73 30.55 -31.75 0.67
CA LYS A 73 30.80 -31.58 2.10
C LYS A 73 30.97 -30.10 2.46
N HIS A 74 31.73 -29.34 1.67
CA HIS A 74 31.87 -27.90 1.86
C HIS A 74 30.51 -27.20 1.77
N LEU A 75 29.76 -27.45 0.70
CA LEU A 75 28.43 -26.87 0.48
C LEU A 75 27.47 -27.21 1.62
N TYR A 76 27.47 -28.47 2.08
CA TYR A 76 26.68 -28.89 3.23
C TYR A 76 27.03 -28.09 4.48
N LEU A 77 28.31 -28.00 4.83
CA LEU A 77 28.78 -27.24 5.99
C LEU A 77 28.42 -25.77 5.89
N GLU A 78 28.61 -25.15 4.73
CA GLU A 78 28.26 -23.75 4.49
C GLU A 78 26.76 -23.50 4.68
N LEU A 79 25.91 -24.37 4.14
CA LEU A 79 24.46 -24.29 4.28
C LEU A 79 24.02 -24.50 5.74
N THR A 80 24.61 -25.48 6.43
CA THR A 80 24.35 -25.72 7.86
C THR A 80 24.77 -24.52 8.71
N ASN A 81 25.93 -23.94 8.45
CA ASN A 81 26.43 -22.76 9.17
C ASN A 81 25.54 -21.54 8.92
N LYS A 82 25.13 -21.30 7.67
CA LYS A 82 24.20 -20.22 7.32
C LYS A 82 22.85 -20.40 8.02
N GLU A 83 22.32 -21.63 8.05
CA GLU A 83 21.06 -21.91 8.75
C GLU A 83 21.19 -21.68 10.27
N GLN A 84 22.26 -22.17 10.89
CA GLN A 84 22.51 -21.93 12.31
C GLN A 84 22.69 -20.43 12.61
N SER A 85 23.36 -19.67 11.75
CA SER A 85 23.52 -18.23 11.89
C SER A 85 22.16 -17.52 11.91
N LYS A 86 21.25 -17.87 10.97
CA LYS A 86 19.89 -17.31 10.94
C LYS A 86 19.08 -17.66 12.18
N ARG A 87 19.17 -18.90 12.67
CA ARG A 87 18.52 -19.32 13.93
C ARG A 87 19.00 -18.50 15.12
N ARG A 88 20.32 -18.36 15.28
CA ARG A 88 20.90 -17.51 16.34
C ARG A 88 20.43 -16.06 16.19
N CYS A 89 20.40 -15.55 14.98
CA CYS A 89 19.92 -14.19 14.71
C CYS A 89 18.48 -13.99 15.22
N ILE A 90 17.57 -14.93 14.93
CA ILE A 90 16.18 -14.90 15.41
C ILE A 90 16.13 -14.93 16.94
N ILE A 91 16.87 -15.84 17.56
CA ILE A 91 16.89 -15.98 19.03
C ILE A 91 17.40 -14.69 19.69
N ASP A 92 18.47 -14.09 19.16
CA ASP A 92 19.00 -12.82 19.63
C ASP A 92 17.98 -11.68 19.48
N ILE A 93 17.26 -11.65 18.35
CA ILE A 93 16.21 -10.66 18.12
C ILE A 93 15.14 -10.77 19.21
N MET A 94 14.64 -11.99 19.43
CA MET A 94 13.62 -12.27 20.44
C MET A 94 14.07 -11.98 21.87
N SER A 95 15.37 -12.03 22.15
CA SER A 95 15.88 -11.91 23.52
C SER A 95 16.31 -10.48 23.88
N TYR A 96 16.80 -9.70 22.91
CA TYR A 96 17.52 -8.46 23.22
C TYR A 96 17.16 -7.26 22.34
N SER A 97 16.28 -7.43 21.35
CA SER A 97 16.01 -6.32 20.41
C SER A 97 14.88 -5.41 20.88
N LEU A 98 15.13 -4.11 20.71
CA LEU A 98 14.10 -3.08 20.81
C LEU A 98 13.54 -2.82 19.42
N LEU A 99 12.21 -2.85 19.31
CA LEU A 99 11.49 -2.58 18.08
C LEU A 99 11.05 -1.12 18.08
N TYR A 100 11.34 -0.41 17.00
CA TYR A 100 10.91 0.96 16.77
C TYR A 100 10.18 1.04 15.45
N PHE A 101 9.12 1.83 15.39
CA PHE A 101 8.44 2.14 14.14
C PHE A 101 8.92 3.50 13.65
N VAL A 102 9.34 3.58 12.40
CA VAL A 102 9.83 4.84 11.78
C VAL A 102 9.05 5.14 10.52
N LYS A 103 8.81 6.42 10.27
CA LYS A 103 8.28 6.91 8.99
C LYS A 103 9.46 7.25 8.09
N ASN A 104 9.53 6.64 6.91
CA ASN A 104 10.52 6.95 5.90
C ASN A 104 9.90 7.91 4.88
N GLN A 105 10.59 9.01 4.60
CA GLN A 105 10.16 9.96 3.57
C GLN A 105 10.63 9.57 2.17
N ASN A 106 11.73 8.81 2.07
CA ASN A 106 12.47 8.59 0.82
C ASN A 106 12.54 7.12 0.37
N SER A 107 11.77 6.21 0.97
CA SER A 107 11.79 4.79 0.57
C SER A 107 10.44 4.34 0.05
N GLU A 108 10.43 3.25 -0.73
CA GLU A 108 9.20 2.62 -1.24
C GLU A 108 8.24 2.22 -0.11
N ARG A 109 8.75 2.03 1.12
CA ARG A 109 7.97 1.75 2.32
C ARG A 109 7.90 2.96 3.24
N LEU A 110 6.73 3.60 3.23
CA LEU A 110 6.41 4.76 4.06
C LEU A 110 6.64 4.52 5.57
N PHE A 111 6.42 3.30 6.07
CA PHE A 111 6.70 2.92 7.46
C PHE A 111 7.56 1.67 7.51
N ASP A 112 8.49 1.62 8.44
CA ASP A 112 9.44 0.52 8.62
C ASP A 112 9.71 0.23 10.11
N THR A 113 10.36 -0.90 10.41
CA THR A 113 10.72 -1.34 11.75
C THR A 113 12.20 -1.72 11.82
N PRO A 114 13.13 -0.75 11.88
CA PRO A 114 14.54 -1.03 11.92
C PRO A 114 14.97 -1.60 13.28
N ILE A 115 15.78 -2.66 13.26
CA ILE A 115 16.46 -3.18 14.45
C ILE A 115 17.89 -2.63 14.47
N LYS A 116 18.08 -1.52 15.19
CA LYS A 116 19.35 -0.77 15.24
C LYS A 116 20.56 -1.60 15.65
N SER A 117 20.38 -2.59 16.53
CA SER A 117 21.49 -3.43 17.00
C SER A 117 22.11 -4.29 15.91
N LYS A 118 21.40 -4.53 14.80
CA LYS A 118 21.82 -5.44 13.73
C LYS A 118 21.69 -4.87 12.32
N ASN A 119 21.33 -3.59 12.18
CA ASN A 119 21.04 -2.95 10.89
C ASN A 119 20.06 -3.76 10.01
N LEU A 120 19.04 -4.35 10.63
CA LEU A 120 18.03 -5.12 9.92
C LEU A 120 16.83 -4.23 9.59
N THR A 121 16.34 -4.37 8.37
CA THR A 121 15.10 -3.77 7.86
C THR A 121 13.91 -4.70 8.08
N PHE A 122 12.68 -4.22 7.87
CA PHE A 122 11.51 -5.10 7.95
C PHE A 122 11.51 -6.20 6.87
N ASP A 123 12.15 -5.99 5.71
CA ASP A 123 12.33 -7.04 4.70
C ASP A 123 13.19 -8.20 5.20
N ASP A 124 14.27 -7.89 5.91
CA ASP A 124 15.11 -8.92 6.52
C ASP A 124 14.31 -9.72 7.56
N LEU A 125 13.41 -9.06 8.30
CA LEU A 125 12.53 -9.73 9.27
C LEU A 125 11.50 -10.64 8.59
N ILE A 126 10.97 -10.25 7.44
CA ILE A 126 10.08 -11.10 6.63
C ILE A 126 10.85 -12.34 6.15
N GLU A 127 12.08 -12.17 5.65
CA GLU A 127 12.91 -13.29 5.21
C GLU A 127 13.21 -14.25 6.37
N LEU A 128 13.57 -13.71 7.53
CA LEU A 128 13.81 -14.50 8.74
C LEU A 128 12.55 -15.23 9.20
N ARG A 129 11.37 -14.60 9.10
CA ARG A 129 10.08 -15.22 9.44
C ARG A 129 9.79 -16.41 8.54
N ASP A 130 9.96 -16.24 7.24
CA ASP A 130 9.69 -17.31 6.29
C ASP A 130 10.71 -18.45 6.45
N ARG A 131 11.95 -18.14 6.81
CA ARG A 131 12.93 -19.16 7.20
C ARG A 131 12.56 -19.87 8.49
N ALA A 132 12.06 -19.16 9.51
CA ALA A 132 11.58 -19.75 10.76
C ALA A 132 10.43 -20.74 10.50
N ARG A 133 9.48 -20.39 9.62
CA ARG A 133 8.39 -21.29 9.19
C ARG A 133 8.93 -22.57 8.56
N LEU A 134 9.87 -22.46 7.62
CA LEU A 134 10.49 -23.61 6.97
C LEU A 134 11.20 -24.53 7.96
N ILE A 135 11.89 -23.95 8.95
CA ILE A 135 12.52 -24.72 10.02
C ILE A 135 11.46 -25.47 10.84
N GLY A 136 10.38 -24.79 11.23
CA GLY A 136 9.25 -25.39 11.94
C GLY A 136 8.67 -26.60 11.21
N TYR A 137 8.42 -26.48 9.90
CA TYR A 137 7.92 -27.58 9.08
C TYR A 137 8.89 -28.76 8.97
N SER A 138 10.20 -28.49 8.90
CA SER A 138 11.21 -29.55 8.82
C SER A 138 11.37 -30.33 10.13
N ASN A 139 11.09 -29.68 11.25
CA ASN A 139 11.29 -30.24 12.59
C ASN A 139 10.03 -30.95 13.13
N SER A 140 8.82 -30.54 12.72
CA SER A 140 7.57 -31.23 13.13
C SER A 140 7.51 -32.71 12.72
N GLN A 141 8.37 -33.12 11.77
CA GLN A 141 8.53 -34.52 11.37
C GLN A 141 9.46 -35.33 12.30
N LYS A 142 10.26 -34.69 13.16
CA LYS A 142 11.25 -35.33 14.05
C LYS A 142 10.75 -35.31 15.50
N LYS A 143 10.27 -36.46 15.99
CA LYS A 143 9.70 -36.67 17.34
C LYS A 143 10.73 -36.66 18.49
N HIS A 144 11.56 -35.62 18.63
CA HIS A 144 12.48 -35.50 19.78
C HIS A 144 12.09 -34.34 20.70
N GLN A 145 11.90 -34.67 21.99
CA GLN A 145 11.35 -33.79 23.04
C GLN A 145 12.22 -32.58 23.41
N ASP A 146 13.54 -32.60 23.15
CA ASP A 146 14.45 -31.48 23.52
C ASP A 146 14.35 -30.25 22.60
N HIS A 147 13.74 -30.37 21.42
CA HIS A 147 13.61 -29.24 20.48
C HIS A 147 12.44 -28.30 20.78
N ASN A 148 11.69 -28.54 21.85
CA ASN A 148 10.40 -27.89 22.08
C ASN A 148 10.55 -26.36 22.33
N LEU A 149 11.57 -25.95 23.11
CA LEU A 149 11.78 -24.54 23.43
C LEU A 149 12.27 -23.71 22.22
N GLU A 150 13.16 -24.28 21.41
CA GLU A 150 13.66 -23.58 20.21
C GLU A 150 12.54 -23.41 19.18
N ILE A 151 11.73 -24.46 18.97
CA ILE A 151 10.57 -24.41 18.07
C ILE A 151 9.57 -23.36 18.55
N GLN A 152 9.24 -23.34 19.85
CA GLN A 152 8.34 -22.35 20.42
C GLN A 152 8.85 -20.91 20.24
N LYS A 153 10.16 -20.68 20.36
CA LYS A 153 10.77 -19.36 20.09
C LYS A 153 10.63 -18.97 18.61
N LEU A 154 10.79 -19.91 17.69
CA LEU A 154 10.60 -19.66 16.26
C LEU A 154 9.14 -19.35 15.93
N GLU A 155 8.19 -20.06 16.53
CA GLU A 155 6.76 -19.77 16.38
C GLU A 155 6.39 -18.39 16.93
N SER A 156 6.88 -18.06 18.13
CA SER A 156 6.69 -16.74 18.75
C SER A 156 7.27 -15.63 17.87
N PHE A 157 8.43 -15.86 17.24
CA PHE A 157 9.00 -14.92 16.28
C PHE A 157 8.12 -14.74 15.05
N VAL A 158 7.56 -15.83 14.51
CA VAL A 158 6.64 -15.75 13.36
C VAL A 158 5.40 -14.93 13.67
N GLU A 159 4.84 -15.10 14.87
CA GLU A 159 3.70 -14.31 15.35
C GLU A 159 4.07 -12.84 15.52
N LEU A 160 5.22 -12.54 16.13
CA LEU A 160 5.72 -11.19 16.31
C LEU A 160 5.86 -10.44 14.97
N ILE A 161 6.49 -11.05 13.96
CA ILE A 161 6.65 -10.39 12.66
C ILE A 161 5.29 -10.18 11.98
N SER A 162 4.36 -11.11 12.15
CA SER A 162 2.99 -10.98 11.62
C SER A 162 2.24 -9.83 12.30
N PHE A 163 2.43 -9.65 13.61
CA PHE A 163 1.90 -8.51 14.35
C PHE A 163 2.48 -7.18 13.87
N ILE A 164 3.81 -7.09 13.72
CA ILE A 164 4.50 -5.89 13.19
C ILE A 164 3.95 -5.53 11.80
N GLU A 165 3.79 -6.52 10.92
CA GLU A 165 3.20 -6.32 9.59
C GLU A 165 1.80 -5.70 9.68
N GLY A 166 0.97 -6.18 10.61
CA GLY A 166 -0.36 -5.65 10.86
C GLY A 166 -0.35 -4.20 11.37
N VAL A 167 0.60 -3.86 12.25
CA VAL A 167 0.77 -2.48 12.75
C VAL A 167 1.21 -1.54 11.62
N LEU A 168 2.20 -1.94 10.81
CA LEU A 168 2.68 -1.14 9.68
C LEU A 168 1.56 -0.87 8.67
N LYS A 169 0.75 -1.88 8.34
CA LYS A 169 -0.44 -1.72 7.47
C LYS A 169 -1.43 -0.70 8.04
N LYS A 170 -1.68 -0.72 9.35
CA LYS A 170 -2.56 0.26 10.01
C LYS A 170 -1.99 1.68 9.94
N PHE A 171 -0.67 1.85 10.11
CA PHE A 171 -0.04 3.17 9.95
C PHE A 171 -0.16 3.70 8.53
N VAL A 172 0.02 2.86 7.52
CA VAL A 172 -0.22 3.25 6.12
C VAL A 172 -1.67 3.71 5.93
N SER A 173 -2.64 2.92 6.39
CA SER A 173 -4.05 3.30 6.29
C SER A 173 -4.36 4.61 7.00
N LEU A 174 -3.84 4.80 8.21
CA LEU A 174 -4.01 6.03 8.98
C LEU A 174 -3.39 7.22 8.26
N HIS A 175 -2.22 7.06 7.64
CA HIS A 175 -1.56 8.10 6.88
C HIS A 175 -2.36 8.52 5.64
N ILE A 176 -2.91 7.56 4.90
CA ILE A 176 -3.78 7.83 3.74
C ILE A 176 -5.03 8.62 4.18
N VAL A 177 -5.65 8.21 5.29
CA VAL A 177 -6.84 8.92 5.82
C VAL A 177 -6.50 10.32 6.29
N THR A 178 -5.35 10.52 6.93
CA THR A 178 -4.98 11.82 7.53
C THR A 178 -4.41 12.83 6.54
N MET A 179 -3.73 12.39 5.48
CA MET A 179 -3.08 13.30 4.52
C MET A 179 -3.86 13.41 3.21
N ILE A 180 -4.23 12.27 2.61
CA ILE A 180 -4.80 12.26 1.25
C ILE A 180 -6.28 12.66 1.28
N THR A 181 -7.01 12.32 2.35
CA THR A 181 -8.46 12.53 2.39
C THR A 181 -8.84 13.99 2.65
N PRO A 182 -8.21 14.72 3.59
CA PRO A 182 -8.58 16.10 3.87
C PRO A 182 -8.15 17.05 2.76
N GLU A 183 -6.93 16.92 2.23
CA GLU A 183 -6.43 17.77 1.14
C GLU A 183 -7.27 17.59 -0.13
N ARG A 184 -7.60 16.35 -0.49
CA ARG A 184 -8.44 16.08 -1.65
C ARG A 184 -9.86 16.60 -1.46
N LYS A 185 -10.43 16.48 -0.25
CA LYS A 185 -11.75 17.05 0.05
C LYS A 185 -11.71 18.58 0.00
N LEU A 186 -10.66 19.20 0.52
CA LEU A 186 -10.47 20.65 0.48
C LEU A 186 -10.37 21.15 -0.95
N GLU A 187 -9.58 20.47 -1.80
CA GLU A 187 -9.45 20.84 -3.21
C GLU A 187 -10.75 20.65 -3.99
N GLN A 188 -11.49 19.56 -3.73
CA GLN A 188 -12.82 19.36 -4.32
C GLN A 188 -13.80 20.46 -3.90
N TRP A 189 -13.77 20.85 -2.63
CA TRP A 189 -14.63 21.90 -2.10
C TRP A 189 -14.26 23.27 -2.68
N LYS A 190 -12.97 23.57 -2.80
CA LYS A 190 -12.47 24.77 -3.48
C LYS A 190 -12.95 24.86 -4.93
N GLN A 191 -12.82 23.76 -5.69
CA GLN A 191 -13.30 23.70 -7.08
C GLN A 191 -14.82 23.88 -7.16
N HIS A 192 -15.57 23.31 -6.22
CA HIS A 192 -17.01 23.50 -6.15
C HIS A 192 -17.36 24.97 -5.88
N LEU A 193 -16.73 25.61 -4.89
CA LEU A 193 -16.91 27.03 -4.61
C LEU A 193 -16.59 27.92 -5.80
N CYS A 194 -15.46 27.69 -6.49
CA CYS A 194 -15.10 28.47 -7.67
C CYS A 194 -16.17 28.39 -8.76
N ARG A 195 -16.70 27.19 -9.05
CA ARG A 195 -17.81 27.03 -10.00
C ARG A 195 -19.06 27.75 -9.54
N MET A 196 -19.36 27.71 -8.24
CA MET A 196 -20.50 28.42 -7.68
C MET A 196 -20.35 29.94 -7.82
N TYR A 197 -19.14 30.49 -7.65
CA TYR A 197 -18.87 31.90 -7.88
C TYR A 197 -18.90 32.31 -9.36
N GLU A 198 -18.52 31.42 -10.27
CA GLU A 198 -18.64 31.65 -11.72
C GLU A 198 -20.11 31.72 -12.17
N ILE A 199 -20.97 30.87 -11.61
CA ILE A 199 -22.39 30.82 -11.94
C ILE A 199 -23.17 31.91 -11.20
N TYR A 200 -22.75 32.24 -9.97
CA TYR A 200 -23.46 33.14 -9.05
C TYR A 200 -22.50 34.18 -8.44
N PRO A 201 -22.18 35.26 -9.16
CA PRO A 201 -21.21 36.27 -8.72
C PRO A 201 -21.57 36.96 -7.40
N GLU A 202 -22.86 37.07 -7.07
CA GLU A 202 -23.36 37.71 -5.83
C GLU A 202 -22.87 37.00 -4.56
N LEU A 203 -22.50 35.72 -4.68
CA LEU A 203 -21.88 35.02 -3.57
C LEU A 203 -20.48 35.51 -3.24
N THR A 204 -19.80 36.18 -4.17
CA THR A 204 -18.45 36.72 -3.92
C THR A 204 -18.46 37.91 -2.98
N ASP A 205 -19.62 38.53 -2.75
CA ASP A 205 -19.79 39.65 -1.83
C ASP A 205 -19.81 39.22 -0.35
N PHE A 206 -19.87 37.91 -0.08
CA PHE A 206 -19.94 37.36 1.26
C PHE A 206 -18.75 36.44 1.58
N SER A 207 -18.23 36.57 2.80
CA SER A 207 -17.38 35.55 3.41
C SER A 207 -18.18 34.31 3.80
N TYR A 208 -17.49 33.19 4.02
CA TYR A 208 -18.15 31.96 4.46
C TYR A 208 -18.96 32.13 5.77
N GLU A 209 -18.42 32.89 6.73
CA GLU A 209 -19.13 33.19 7.98
C GLU A 209 -20.38 34.04 7.73
N GLN A 210 -20.30 34.98 6.78
CA GLN A 210 -21.44 35.81 6.39
C GLN A 210 -22.56 35.00 5.74
N PHE A 211 -22.26 33.89 5.04
CA PHE A 211 -23.32 32.99 4.54
C PHE A 211 -24.20 32.44 5.66
N GLN A 212 -23.60 32.04 6.79
CA GLN A 212 -24.37 31.53 7.92
C GLN A 212 -25.23 32.63 8.54
N ILE A 213 -24.70 33.85 8.64
CA ILE A 213 -25.43 35.01 9.15
C ILE A 213 -26.62 35.33 8.24
N VAL A 214 -26.41 35.40 6.93
CA VAL A 214 -27.45 35.69 5.94
C VAL A 214 -28.51 34.58 5.92
N GLU A 215 -28.10 33.31 5.85
CA GLU A 215 -29.01 32.16 5.88
C GLU A 215 -29.87 32.15 7.16
N SER A 216 -29.27 32.47 8.31
CA SER A 216 -30.00 32.53 9.59
C SER A 216 -31.10 33.59 9.61
N VAL A 217 -30.98 34.64 8.80
CA VAL A 217 -31.96 35.73 8.69
C VAL A 217 -33.03 35.37 7.66
N ILE A 218 -32.64 34.82 6.50
CA ILE A 218 -33.56 34.42 5.42
C ILE A 218 -34.62 33.42 5.91
N TYR A 219 -34.24 32.50 6.80
CA TYR A 219 -35.14 31.46 7.31
C TYR A 219 -35.99 31.87 8.53
N LYS A 220 -35.94 33.14 8.96
CA LYS A 220 -36.81 33.63 10.04
C LYS A 220 -38.18 34.01 9.53
N ILE A 221 -39.19 33.83 10.39
CA ILE A 221 -40.57 34.24 10.13
C ILE A 221 -40.65 35.77 9.97
N GLU A 222 -39.96 36.51 10.83
CA GLU A 222 -39.86 37.97 10.78
C GLU A 222 -38.41 38.42 10.67
N ILE A 223 -38.10 39.16 9.61
CA ILE A 223 -36.77 39.75 9.38
C ILE A 223 -36.77 41.15 10.01
N GLU A 224 -35.93 41.34 11.03
CA GLU A 224 -35.81 42.60 11.74
C GLU A 224 -34.62 43.42 11.25
N GLU A 225 -34.79 44.74 11.14
CA GLU A 225 -33.75 45.66 10.66
C GLU A 225 -32.47 45.66 11.52
N LYS A 226 -32.56 45.26 12.79
CA LYS A 226 -31.42 45.23 13.72
C LYS A 226 -30.47 44.05 13.50
N GLN A 227 -30.83 43.08 12.65
CA GLN A 227 -30.07 41.86 12.45
C GLN A 227 -28.92 42.10 11.47
N ALA A 228 -27.73 41.56 11.78
CA ALA A 228 -26.56 41.71 10.90
C ALA A 228 -26.83 41.21 9.47
N GLY A 229 -27.55 40.10 9.31
CA GLY A 229 -27.93 39.57 7.99
C GLY A 229 -28.86 40.49 7.20
N TYR A 230 -29.71 41.29 7.86
CA TYR A 230 -30.55 42.29 7.19
C TYR A 230 -29.68 43.36 6.50
N HIS A 231 -28.69 43.89 7.23
CA HIS A 231 -27.78 44.89 6.68
C HIS A 231 -26.85 44.32 5.61
N LEU A 232 -26.40 43.06 5.76
CA LEU A 232 -25.59 42.37 4.75
C LEU A 232 -26.34 42.19 3.43
N LEU A 233 -27.61 41.78 3.48
CA LEU A 233 -28.46 41.69 2.28
C LEU A 233 -28.67 43.07 1.64
N LYS A 234 -28.95 44.09 2.46
CA LYS A 234 -29.15 45.47 1.99
C LYS A 234 -27.89 46.07 1.35
N TYR A 235 -26.71 45.74 1.88
CA TYR A 235 -25.43 46.20 1.36
C TYR A 235 -25.20 45.74 -0.09
N ILE A 236 -25.63 44.53 -0.43
CA ILE A 236 -25.48 43.98 -1.78
C ILE A 236 -26.67 44.28 -2.70
N GLY A 237 -27.56 45.19 -2.29
CA GLY A 237 -28.68 45.67 -3.10
C GLY A 237 -29.96 44.84 -3.00
N PHE A 238 -30.03 43.88 -2.07
CA PHE A 238 -31.24 43.12 -1.82
C PHE A 238 -32.15 43.79 -0.79
N GLU A 239 -33.46 43.69 -1.00
CA GLU A 239 -34.49 44.19 -0.08
C GLU A 239 -35.06 43.04 0.79
N PRO A 240 -34.63 42.88 2.06
CA PRO A 240 -34.93 41.69 2.85
C PRO A 240 -36.42 41.48 3.12
N THR A 241 -37.21 42.57 3.12
CA THR A 241 -38.67 42.50 3.29
C THR A 241 -39.37 41.79 2.13
N LEU A 242 -38.81 41.85 0.92
CA LEU A 242 -39.33 41.14 -0.25
C LEU A 242 -39.01 39.64 -0.22
N LEU A 243 -37.94 39.23 0.48
CA LEU A 243 -37.60 37.81 0.62
C LEU A 243 -38.68 37.03 1.35
N GLN A 244 -39.39 37.65 2.30
CA GLN A 244 -40.50 36.98 3.01
C GLN A 244 -41.67 36.59 2.10
N GLN A 245 -41.76 37.21 0.92
CA GLN A 245 -42.83 36.96 -0.06
C GLN A 245 -42.47 35.81 -1.02
N VAL A 246 -41.20 35.43 -1.08
CA VAL A 246 -40.70 34.33 -1.92
C VAL A 246 -40.91 33.00 -1.18
N LYS A 247 -41.48 32.01 -1.86
CA LYS A 247 -41.63 30.67 -1.30
C LYS A 247 -40.25 30.05 -1.07
N MET A 248 -39.83 29.99 0.19
CA MET A 248 -38.51 29.50 0.55
C MET A 248 -38.39 27.98 0.37
N PRO A 249 -37.31 27.49 -0.26
CA PRO A 249 -36.97 26.07 -0.27
C PRO A 249 -36.59 25.60 1.14
N PRO A 250 -36.72 24.29 1.46
CA PRO A 250 -36.40 23.77 2.79
C PRO A 250 -34.93 24.05 3.15
N LYS A 251 -34.66 24.17 4.45
CA LYS A 251 -33.29 24.31 4.93
C LYS A 251 -32.59 22.96 4.84
N TYR A 252 -31.38 22.95 4.29
CA TYR A 252 -30.53 21.76 4.16
C TYR A 252 -29.42 21.77 5.21
N ASP A 253 -28.97 20.60 5.66
CA ASP A 253 -27.82 20.46 6.56
C ASP A 253 -26.49 20.28 5.78
N ASN A 254 -26.58 19.85 4.52
CA ASN A 254 -25.41 19.67 3.65
C ASN A 254 -24.88 21.02 3.17
N GLU A 255 -23.58 21.27 3.35
CA GLU A 255 -22.94 22.55 3.02
C GLU A 255 -23.06 22.96 1.54
N ASN A 256 -22.96 21.99 0.61
CA ASN A 256 -23.06 22.27 -0.82
C ASN A 256 -24.50 22.62 -1.21
N GLU A 257 -25.46 21.86 -0.68
CA GLU A 257 -26.88 22.11 -0.92
C GLU A 257 -27.30 23.45 -0.31
N ARG A 258 -26.79 23.80 0.88
CA ARG A 258 -27.03 25.10 1.53
C ARG A 258 -26.59 26.26 0.64
N LEU A 259 -25.40 26.18 0.06
CA LEU A 259 -24.87 27.22 -0.81
C LEU A 259 -25.71 27.35 -2.10
N GLU A 260 -26.05 26.23 -2.73
CA GLU A 260 -26.91 26.22 -3.92
C GLU A 260 -28.31 26.78 -3.62
N ASN A 261 -28.81 26.49 -2.44
CA ASN A 261 -30.13 26.95 -2.00
C ASN A 261 -30.15 28.45 -1.71
N LEU A 262 -29.12 28.96 -1.03
CA LEU A 262 -28.94 30.38 -0.79
C LEU A 262 -28.93 31.14 -2.13
N ASN A 263 -28.27 30.58 -3.15
CA ASN A 263 -28.20 31.21 -4.47
C ASN A 263 -29.54 31.29 -5.16
N LYS A 264 -30.30 30.20 -5.15
CA LYS A 264 -31.65 30.19 -5.74
C LYS A 264 -32.52 31.27 -5.12
N ILE A 265 -32.40 31.49 -3.82
CA ILE A 265 -33.13 32.53 -3.09
C ILE A 265 -32.69 33.93 -3.55
N LEU A 266 -31.37 34.20 -3.58
CA LEU A 266 -30.84 35.50 -3.96
C LEU A 266 -31.17 35.87 -5.42
N ILE A 267 -31.06 34.93 -6.36
CA ILE A 267 -31.42 35.18 -7.77
C ILE A 267 -32.92 35.46 -7.93
N THR A 268 -33.76 34.66 -7.29
CA THR A 268 -35.22 34.83 -7.38
C THR A 268 -35.61 36.22 -6.89
N GLN A 269 -34.95 36.71 -5.84
CA GLN A 269 -35.15 38.06 -5.36
C GLN A 269 -34.65 39.11 -6.36
N ARG A 270 -33.48 38.91 -6.97
CA ARG A 270 -32.93 39.86 -7.94
C ARG A 270 -33.85 40.05 -9.14
N SER A 271 -34.33 38.93 -9.72
CA SER A 271 -35.31 38.98 -10.80
C SER A 271 -36.60 39.68 -10.38
N ALA A 272 -37.10 39.43 -9.17
CA ALA A 272 -38.29 40.10 -8.66
C ALA A 272 -38.09 41.61 -8.46
N VAL A 273 -36.89 42.05 -8.06
CA VAL A 273 -36.54 43.47 -7.92
C VAL A 273 -36.42 44.13 -9.29
N ASP A 274 -35.75 43.48 -10.24
CA ASP A 274 -35.60 43.99 -11.62
C ASP A 274 -36.98 44.16 -12.28
N ASP A 275 -37.88 43.18 -12.15
CA ASP A 275 -39.26 43.24 -12.66
C ASP A 275 -40.04 44.41 -12.03
N LEU A 276 -39.89 44.63 -10.71
CA LEU A 276 -40.54 45.73 -10.00
C LEU A 276 -39.98 47.10 -10.41
N GLU A 277 -38.68 47.19 -10.71
CA GLU A 277 -38.08 48.42 -11.23
C GLU A 277 -38.51 48.72 -12.66
N GLU A 278 -38.68 47.71 -13.50
CA GLU A 278 -39.19 47.85 -14.88
C GLU A 278 -40.65 48.33 -14.88
N MET A 279 -41.51 47.72 -14.04
CA MET A 279 -42.89 48.18 -13.86
C MET A 279 -42.99 49.63 -13.33
N LYS A 280 -42.06 50.03 -12.46
CA LYS A 280 -41.99 51.43 -11.99
C LYS A 280 -41.55 52.39 -13.10
N LYS A 281 -40.61 51.99 -13.96
CA LYS A 281 -40.19 52.81 -15.12
C LYS A 281 -41.36 53.00 -16.09
N ASP A 282 -42.13 51.95 -16.37
CA ASP A 282 -43.32 52.03 -17.24
C ASP A 282 -44.45 52.90 -16.67
N SER A 283 -44.61 52.90 -15.33
CA SER A 283 -45.56 53.78 -14.65
C SER A 283 -45.12 55.26 -14.66
N ILE A 284 -43.81 55.52 -14.68
CA ILE A 284 -43.25 56.89 -14.75
C ILE A 284 -43.32 57.45 -16.17
N VAL A 285 -43.23 56.61 -17.21
CA VAL A 285 -43.38 57.04 -18.63
C VAL A 285 -44.78 57.62 -18.91
N HIS A 286 -45.80 57.23 -18.13
CA HIS A 286 -47.13 57.83 -18.23
C HIS A 286 -47.34 59.13 -17.41
N THR A 287 -46.37 59.55 -16.58
CA THR A 287 -46.59 60.67 -15.64
C THR A 287 -45.54 61.79 -15.74
N VAL A 288 -44.54 61.73 -16.63
CA VAL A 288 -43.57 62.84 -16.78
C VAL A 288 -43.31 63.16 -18.25
N SER A 289 -44.24 63.91 -18.87
CA SER A 289 -43.81 64.95 -19.80
C SER A 289 -43.39 66.17 -19.00
N THR A 290 -42.26 66.79 -19.37
CA THR A 290 -41.61 67.98 -18.78
C THR A 290 -40.98 67.78 -17.39
N PHE A 291 -39.67 67.52 -17.35
CA PHE A 291 -38.68 68.51 -16.89
C PHE A 291 -37.25 68.05 -17.24
N CYS A 292 -36.47 68.94 -17.84
CA CYS A 292 -35.04 68.76 -18.11
C CYS A 292 -34.21 69.00 -16.84
N CYS A 293 -33.12 68.24 -16.66
CA CYS A 293 -31.73 68.75 -16.63
C CYS A 293 -30.76 67.87 -15.82
N SER A 294 -29.61 67.62 -16.45
CA SER A 294 -28.24 67.48 -15.92
C SER A 294 -27.85 66.29 -15.02
N SER A 295 -26.92 65.50 -15.56
CA SER A 295 -25.98 64.57 -14.92
C SER A 295 -25.08 65.24 -13.87
N PRO A 296 -24.38 64.47 -13.02
CA PRO A 296 -23.01 64.09 -13.38
C PRO A 296 -22.57 62.67 -12.98
N THR A 297 -21.53 62.24 -13.69
CA THR A 297 -20.68 61.05 -13.52
C THR A 297 -19.84 61.08 -12.24
N VAL A 298 -19.70 59.94 -11.55
CA VAL A 298 -18.56 59.67 -10.66
C VAL A 298 -18.12 58.20 -10.83
N SER A 299 -16.84 58.06 -11.19
CA SER A 299 -16.03 56.84 -11.20
C SER A 299 -15.35 56.70 -9.85
N VAL A 300 -15.26 55.48 -9.28
CA VAL A 300 -14.16 55.10 -8.38
C VAL A 300 -13.85 53.61 -8.54
N ALA A 301 -12.61 53.33 -8.95
CA ALA A 301 -11.90 52.07 -8.72
C ALA A 301 -10.91 52.27 -7.56
N SER A 302 -10.72 51.27 -6.70
CA SER A 302 -9.45 50.95 -6.00
C SER A 302 -9.68 49.79 -5.00
N HIS A 303 -9.08 48.63 -5.25
CA HIS A 303 -7.81 48.13 -4.65
C HIS A 303 -7.97 47.51 -3.25
N LEU A 304 -7.82 46.18 -3.16
CA LEU A 304 -7.31 45.49 -1.98
C LEU A 304 -6.33 44.40 -2.41
N ASN A 305 -5.05 44.60 -2.05
CA ASN A 305 -3.96 43.62 -2.14
C ASN A 305 -4.01 42.73 -0.90
N PHE A 306 -3.87 41.41 -1.08
CA PHE A 306 -3.57 40.46 -0.01
C PHE A 306 -2.11 40.00 -0.10
N VAL A 307 -1.38 40.14 1.01
CA VAL A 307 -0.07 39.54 1.23
C VAL A 307 -0.26 38.37 2.20
N PHE A 308 0.12 37.17 1.78
CA PHE A 308 0.24 36.01 2.68
C PHE A 308 1.72 35.76 2.98
N GLN A 309 2.08 35.76 4.27
CA GLN A 309 3.31 35.14 4.76
C GLN A 309 2.93 33.79 5.36
N ALA A 310 3.58 32.73 4.86
CA ALA A 310 3.61 31.42 5.48
C ALA A 310 4.88 31.34 6.33
N GLU A 311 4.74 31.10 7.63
CA GLU A 311 5.84 30.62 8.47
C GLU A 311 5.66 29.11 8.64
N GLU A 312 6.64 28.36 8.16
CA GLU A 312 6.84 26.94 8.47
C GLU A 312 7.50 26.80 9.84
N TYR A 313 6.93 25.94 10.68
CA TYR A 313 7.62 25.27 11.78
C TYR A 313 7.28 23.78 11.76
#